data_AF-G9YRK0-F1
#
_entry.id   AF-G9YRK0-F1
#
_cell.length_a   1.000
_cell.length_b   1.000
_cell.length_c   1.000
_cell.angle_alpha   90.00
_cell.angle_beta   90.00
_cell.angle_gamma   90.00
#
_symmetry.space_group_name_H-M   'P 1'
#
loop_
_entity.id
_entity.type
_entity.pdbx_description
1 polymer ?
#
loop_
_entity_poly.entity_id
_entity_poly.type
_entity_poly.pdbx_seq_one_letter_code
_entity_poly.pdbx_strand_id
1 'polypeptide(L)'
;MKPCYVREISGLKAMQEAVGGDIEATYPFDEAVAIVCNANGKGLGLPCNRPLMDESGLPYDIVCGTFFLAGLGAEDFVSLTEEQIRRYKELYDNVMVITAVKEQPQGTKTEQKKKRGNAHER
;
A
#
# COMPACT_ATOMS: atom_id res chain seq x y z
N MET A 1 -2.25 -8.36 12.26
CA MET A 1 -1.59 -8.50 10.94
C MET A 1 -0.94 -9.86 10.85
N LYS A 2 -0.79 -10.43 9.65
CA LYS A 2 -0.06 -11.70 9.48
C LYS A 2 1.44 -11.46 9.74
N PRO A 3 2.15 -12.39 10.43
CA PRO A 3 3.60 -12.33 10.57
C PRO A 3 4.31 -12.37 9.22
N CYS A 4 5.48 -11.75 9.14
CA CYS A 4 6.34 -11.82 7.96
C CYS A 4 6.95 -13.22 7.82
N TYR A 5 7.11 -13.68 6.58
CA TYR A 5 7.73 -14.95 6.25
C TYR A 5 8.54 -14.83 4.96
N VAL A 6 9.53 -15.70 4.82
CA VAL A 6 10.37 -15.78 3.61
C VAL A 6 9.71 -16.70 2.60
N ARG A 7 9.72 -16.31 1.33
CA ARG A 7 9.14 -17.09 0.24
C ARG A 7 9.94 -16.87 -1.04
N GLU A 8 10.17 -17.97 -1.77
CA GLU A 8 10.67 -17.94 -3.14
C GLU A 8 9.57 -17.46 -4.11
N ILE A 9 9.87 -16.42 -4.87
CA ILE A 9 9.00 -15.87 -5.91
C ILE A 9 9.84 -15.73 -7.17
N SER A 10 9.41 -16.35 -8.27
CA SER A 10 10.12 -16.32 -9.54
C SER A 10 9.19 -15.94 -10.69
N GLY A 11 9.60 -14.92 -11.43
CA GLY A 11 8.85 -14.39 -12.58
C GLY A 11 7.70 -13.45 -12.22
N LEU A 12 7.37 -12.55 -13.16
CA LEU A 12 6.37 -11.50 -13.00
C LEU A 12 4.99 -12.04 -12.56
N LYS A 13 4.54 -13.15 -13.15
CA LYS A 13 3.25 -13.75 -12.82
C LYS A 13 3.15 -14.13 -11.34
N ALA A 14 4.20 -14.73 -10.78
CA ALA A 14 4.22 -15.10 -9.37
C ALA A 14 4.22 -13.86 -8.45
N MET A 15 4.89 -12.79 -8.86
CA MET A 15 4.86 -11.50 -8.15
C MET A 15 3.46 -10.88 -8.17
N GLN A 16 2.80 -10.87 -9.33
CA GLN A 16 1.42 -10.36 -9.49
C GLN A 16 0.43 -11.18 -8.67
N GLU A 17 0.54 -12.50 -8.67
CA GLU A 17 -0.26 -13.39 -7.83
C GLU A 17 -0.03 -13.13 -6.33
N ALA A 18 1.21 -12.85 -5.92
CA ALA A 18 1.54 -12.57 -4.53
C ALA A 18 0.88 -11.28 -4.01
N VAL A 19 0.82 -10.23 -4.83
CA VAL A 19 0.21 -8.93 -4.45
C VAL A 19 -1.26 -8.82 -4.86
N GLY A 20 -1.79 -9.78 -5.63
CA GLY A 20 -3.19 -9.82 -6.07
C GLY A 20 -3.52 -8.83 -7.19
N GLY A 21 -2.59 -8.57 -8.11
CA GLY A 21 -2.79 -7.64 -9.23
C GLY A 21 -1.48 -7.20 -9.87
N ASP A 22 -1.53 -6.13 -10.67
CA ASP A 22 -0.33 -5.52 -11.22
C ASP A 22 0.59 -5.01 -10.11
N ILE A 23 1.89 -5.16 -10.33
CA ILE A 23 2.90 -4.78 -9.33
C ILE A 23 3.31 -3.33 -9.50
N GLU A 24 3.60 -2.68 -8.38
CA GLU A 24 4.32 -1.42 -8.29
C GLU A 24 5.46 -1.60 -7.29
N ALA A 25 6.60 -0.97 -7.57
CA ALA A 25 7.75 -0.98 -6.69
C ALA A 25 8.01 0.42 -6.13
N THR A 26 8.24 0.49 -4.83
CA THR A 26 8.65 1.71 -4.12
C THR A 26 9.98 1.47 -3.43
N TYR A 27 10.73 2.56 -3.21
CA TYR A 27 12.12 2.52 -2.74
C TYR A 27 12.27 3.36 -1.46
N PRO A 28 11.66 2.95 -0.34
CA PRO A 28 11.66 3.74 0.90
C PRO A 28 12.93 3.55 1.75
N PHE A 29 13.92 2.81 1.26
CA PHE A 29 15.14 2.48 2.00
C PHE A 29 16.37 3.00 1.25
N ASP A 30 17.40 3.37 2.02
CA ASP A 30 18.72 3.70 1.45
C ASP A 30 19.46 2.44 0.92
N GLU A 31 19.12 1.26 1.45
CA GLU A 31 19.60 -0.02 0.93
C GLU A 31 18.96 -0.34 -0.43
N ALA A 32 19.66 -1.17 -1.22
CA ALA A 32 19.21 -1.68 -2.51
C ALA A 32 18.07 -2.71 -2.35
N VAL A 33 16.94 -2.26 -1.82
CA VAL A 33 15.76 -3.06 -1.49
C VAL A 33 14.50 -2.27 -1.86
N ALA A 34 13.57 -2.93 -2.54
CA ALA A 34 12.27 -2.38 -2.86
C ALA A 34 11.15 -3.06 -2.08
N ILE A 35 10.09 -2.29 -1.84
CA ILE A 35 8.78 -2.83 -1.49
C ILE A 35 8.00 -3.00 -2.79
N VAL A 36 7.55 -4.22 -3.05
CA VAL A 36 6.69 -4.55 -4.19
C VAL A 36 5.27 -4.83 -3.68
N CYS A 37 4.30 -4.06 -4.18
CA CYS A 37 2.91 -4.13 -3.77
C CYS A 37 1.94 -4.04 -4.96
N ASN A 38 0.65 -4.12 -4.67
CA ASN A 38 -0.39 -3.95 -5.69
C ASN A 38 -0.46 -2.48 -6.14
N ALA A 39 -0.28 -2.24 -7.44
CA ALA A 39 -0.26 -0.90 -8.04
C ALA A 39 -1.56 -0.11 -7.84
N ASN A 40 -2.70 -0.80 -7.66
CA ASN A 40 -3.99 -0.15 -7.41
C ASN A 40 -4.56 -0.50 -6.02
N GLY A 41 -3.71 -0.88 -5.06
CA GLY A 41 -4.17 -1.38 -3.77
C GLY A 41 -5.10 -0.42 -3.03
N LYS A 42 -4.83 0.90 -3.10
CA LYS A 42 -5.69 1.94 -2.50
C LYS A 42 -7.02 2.08 -3.25
N GLY A 43 -6.99 2.15 -4.58
CA GLY A 43 -8.18 2.30 -5.41
C GLY A 43 -9.11 1.08 -5.35
N LEU A 44 -8.56 -0.10 -5.08
CA LEU A 44 -9.31 -1.33 -4.83
C LEU A 44 -9.84 -1.47 -3.40
N GLY A 45 -9.51 -0.52 -2.51
CA GLY A 45 -9.92 -0.58 -1.09
C GLY A 45 -9.27 -1.75 -0.33
N LEU A 46 -8.06 -2.17 -0.72
CA LEU A 46 -7.34 -3.22 0.01
C LEU A 46 -7.00 -2.74 1.44
N PRO A 47 -6.92 -3.64 2.43
CA PRO A 47 -6.62 -3.26 3.81
C PRO A 47 -5.25 -2.58 3.93
N CYS A 48 -5.19 -1.48 4.69
CA CYS A 48 -3.94 -0.84 5.08
C CYS A 48 -3.01 -1.84 5.79
N ASN A 49 -1.77 -1.97 5.31
CA ASN A 49 -0.83 -2.99 5.78
C ASN A 49 0.38 -2.40 6.52
N ARG A 50 1.16 -1.49 5.91
CA ARG A 50 2.29 -0.84 6.58
C ARG A 50 2.49 0.59 6.07
N PRO A 51 2.79 1.57 6.96
CA PRO A 51 3.18 2.91 6.55
C PRO A 51 4.55 2.87 5.86
N LEU A 52 4.72 3.76 4.89
CA LEU A 52 6.03 4.13 4.38
C LEU A 52 6.49 5.37 5.15
N MET A 53 7.68 5.27 5.75
CA MET A 53 8.25 6.33 6.58
C MET A 53 9.28 7.10 5.77
N ASP A 54 9.35 8.41 5.98
CA ASP A 54 10.42 9.25 5.45
C ASP A 54 11.69 9.16 6.32
N GLU A 55 12.74 9.88 5.92
CA GLU A 55 14.01 9.95 6.65
C GLU A 55 13.87 10.49 8.08
N SER A 56 12.82 11.26 8.37
CA SER A 56 12.51 11.79 9.71
C SER A 56 11.69 10.80 10.56
N GLY A 57 11.35 9.63 10.02
CA GLY A 57 10.52 8.62 10.67
C GLY A 57 9.02 8.94 10.66
N LEU A 58 8.58 9.89 9.84
CA LEU A 58 7.17 10.25 9.70
C LEU A 58 6.52 9.49 8.54
N PRO A 59 5.28 9.01 8.70
CA PRO A 59 4.58 8.32 7.62
C PRO A 59 4.19 9.29 6.51
N TYR A 60 4.68 9.09 5.29
CA TYR A 60 4.29 9.87 4.11
C TYR A 60 3.25 9.15 3.25
N ASP A 61 3.20 7.82 3.33
CA ASP A 61 2.23 7.00 2.60
C ASP A 61 1.92 5.68 3.32
N ILE A 62 0.97 4.90 2.79
CA ILE A 62 0.61 3.58 3.32
C ILE A 62 0.41 2.56 2.21
N VAL A 63 1.05 1.39 2.39
CA VAL A 63 0.87 0.23 1.52
C VAL A 63 -0.46 -0.43 1.85
N CYS A 64 -1.30 -0.67 0.84
CA CYS A 64 -2.56 -1.37 0.97
C CYS A 64 -2.49 -2.76 0.30
N GLY A 65 -2.93 -3.80 1.01
CA GLY A 65 -2.89 -5.18 0.54
C GLY A 65 -1.59 -5.92 0.88
N THR A 66 -1.43 -7.11 0.29
CA THR A 66 -0.21 -7.92 0.44
C THR A 66 0.93 -7.24 -0.32
N PHE A 67 2.11 -7.22 0.29
CA PHE A 67 3.35 -6.75 -0.32
C PHE A 67 4.48 -7.71 0.03
N PHE A 68 5.60 -7.60 -0.68
CA PHE A 68 6.84 -8.30 -0.35
C PHE A 68 8.03 -7.37 -0.54
N LEU A 69 9.17 -7.75 0.05
CA LEU A 69 10.44 -7.05 -0.16
C LEU A 69 11.31 -7.85 -1.13
N ALA A 70 12.01 -7.15 -2.00
CA ALA A 70 12.97 -7.73 -2.94
C ALA A 70 14.26 -6.91 -2.96
N GLY A 71 15.40 -7.58 -3.14
CA GLY A 71 16.65 -6.90 -3.40
C GLY A 71 16.65 -6.30 -4.81
N LEU A 72 17.51 -5.32 -5.03
CA LEU A 72 17.68 -4.67 -6.33
C LEU A 72 19.00 -5.11 -6.96
N GLY A 73 18.90 -5.74 -8.13
CA GLY A 73 20.01 -5.95 -9.04
C GLY A 73 20.19 -4.75 -9.96
N ALA A 74 20.94 -4.93 -11.05
CA ALA A 74 21.18 -3.86 -12.03
C ALA A 74 19.89 -3.46 -12.78
N GLU A 75 19.10 -4.44 -13.20
CA GLU A 75 17.86 -4.22 -13.97
C GLU A 75 16.67 -5.05 -13.45
N ASP A 76 16.91 -5.97 -12.51
CA ASP A 76 15.94 -6.96 -12.04
C ASP A 76 15.84 -6.99 -10.51
N PHE A 77 14.74 -7.57 -10.02
CA PHE A 77 14.64 -7.95 -8.62
C PHE A 77 15.48 -9.20 -8.33
N VAL A 78 16.21 -9.15 -7.22
CA VAL A 78 17.03 -10.26 -6.71
C VAL A 78 16.57 -10.67 -5.33
N SER A 79 17.02 -11.85 -4.89
CA SER A 79 16.76 -12.31 -3.52
C SER A 79 17.40 -11.38 -2.51
N LEU A 80 16.72 -11.20 -1.38
CA LEU A 80 17.31 -10.55 -0.21
C LEU A 80 18.45 -11.41 0.34
N THR A 81 19.47 -10.75 0.87
CA THR A 81 20.51 -11.42 1.66
C THR A 81 19.93 -11.89 3.00
N GLU A 82 20.55 -12.90 3.62
CA GLU A 82 20.17 -13.37 4.96
C GLU A 82 20.14 -12.24 6.01
N GLU A 83 21.07 -11.29 5.90
CA GLU A 83 21.13 -10.15 6.81
C GLU A 83 19.95 -9.18 6.61
N GLN A 84 19.59 -8.90 5.36
CA GLN A 84 18.40 -8.11 5.03
C GLN A 84 17.13 -8.82 5.51
N ILE A 85 17.00 -10.12 5.28
CA ILE A 85 15.87 -10.91 5.77
C ILE A 85 15.73 -10.74 7.29
N ARG A 86 16.83 -10.91 8.05
CA ARG A 86 16.81 -10.77 9.50
C ARG A 86 16.38 -9.36 9.93
N ARG A 87 17.00 -8.33 9.34
CA ARG A 87 16.74 -6.91 9.65
C ARG A 87 15.29 -6.52 9.38
N TYR A 88 14.77 -6.84 8.20
CA TYR A 88 13.40 -6.46 7.83
C TYR A 88 12.35 -7.28 8.57
N LYS A 89 12.63 -8.54 8.90
CA LYS A 89 11.75 -9.32 9.76
C LYS A 89 11.62 -8.67 11.15
N GLU A 90 12.74 -8.30 11.76
CA GLU A 90 12.75 -7.58 13.03
C GLU A 90 12.01 -6.22 12.94
N LEU A 91 12.21 -5.47 11.85
CA LEU A 91 11.49 -4.22 11.62
C LEU A 91 9.98 -4.44 11.57
N TYR A 92 9.49 -5.31 10.69
CA TYR A 92 8.06 -5.44 10.42
C TYR A 92 7.28 -6.26 11.45
N ASP A 93 7.96 -7.10 12.22
CA ASP A 93 7.38 -7.76 13.39
C ASP A 93 7.13 -6.75 14.53
N ASN A 94 7.92 -5.66 14.60
CA ASN A 94 7.78 -4.61 15.62
C ASN A 94 6.93 -3.40 15.17
N VAL A 95 6.77 -3.16 13.85
CA VAL A 95 5.91 -2.07 13.34
C VAL A 95 4.44 -2.45 13.46
N MET A 96 3.73 -1.80 14.39
CA MET A 96 2.30 -1.95 14.61
C MET A 96 1.51 -0.84 13.90
N VAL A 97 0.60 -1.19 12.99
CA VAL A 97 -0.35 -0.22 12.41
C VAL A 97 -1.61 -0.21 13.28
N ILE A 98 -1.83 0.90 14.00
CA ILE A 98 -3.11 1.17 14.66
C ILE A 98 -4.02 1.79 13.59
N THR A 99 -4.78 0.97 12.88
CA THR A 99 -5.84 1.48 11.99
C THR A 99 -6.98 2.01 12.86
N ALA A 100 -7.05 3.32 13.08
CA ALA A 100 -8.28 3.95 13.55
C ALA A 100 -9.31 3.83 12.41
N VAL A 101 -10.32 2.98 12.59
CA VAL A 101 -11.42 2.83 11.63
C VAL A 101 -12.18 4.16 11.63
N LYS A 102 -11.91 5.02 10.66
CA LYS A 102 -12.72 6.22 10.45
C LYS A 102 -13.92 5.76 9.63
N GLU A 103 -15.05 5.51 10.30
CA GLU A 103 -16.33 5.30 9.62
C GLU A 103 -16.55 6.47 8.66
N GLN A 104 -16.58 6.16 7.37
CA GLN A 104 -16.96 7.12 6.34
C GLN A 104 -18.46 7.42 6.52
N PRO A 105 -18.89 8.68 6.71
CA PRO A 105 -20.31 8.98 6.70
C PRO A 105 -20.84 8.71 5.29
N GLN A 106 -21.71 7.70 5.17
CA GLN A 106 -22.46 7.42 3.96
C GLN A 106 -23.18 8.71 3.52
N GLY A 107 -22.84 9.19 2.33
CA GLY A 107 -23.42 10.39 1.75
C GLY A 107 -24.95 10.31 1.70
N THR A 108 -25.60 11.25 2.38
CA THR A 108 -27.03 11.47 2.22
C THR A 108 -27.27 12.09 0.84
N LYS A 109 -27.89 11.32 -0.05
CA LYS A 109 -28.52 11.84 -1.26
C LYS A 109 -29.62 12.80 -0.82
N THR A 110 -29.55 14.06 -1.22
CA THR A 110 -30.73 14.95 -1.27
C THR A 110 -30.86 15.52 -2.67
N GLU A 111 -31.81 14.94 -3.40
CA GLU A 111 -32.43 15.53 -4.58
C GLU A 111 -32.95 16.94 -4.27
N GLN A 112 -32.43 17.96 -4.95
CA GLN A 112 -33.12 19.26 -5.04
C GLN A 112 -33.73 19.46 -6.43
N LYS A 113 -35.00 19.10 -6.46
CA LYS A 113 -36.03 19.38 -7.46
C LYS A 113 -36.09 20.89 -7.73
N LYS A 114 -35.58 21.34 -8.87
CA LYS A 114 -35.65 22.74 -9.34
C LYS A 114 -37.11 23.09 -9.69
N LYS A 115 -37.86 23.68 -8.74
CA LYS A 115 -39.13 24.37 -9.03
C LYS A 115 -38.82 25.70 -9.72
N ARG A 116 -39.20 25.83 -10.99
CA ARG A 116 -39.35 27.10 -11.69
C ARG A 116 -40.69 27.74 -11.26
N GLY A 117 -40.67 29.01 -10.86
CA GLY A 117 -41.90 29.77 -10.62
C GLY A 117 -41.65 31.22 -10.18
N ASN A 118 -42.43 32.12 -10.81
CA ASN A 118 -42.61 33.56 -10.65
C ASN A 118 -41.52 34.50 -11.20
N ALA A 119 -41.77 35.35 -12.20
CA ALA A 119 -42.88 36.29 -12.49
C ALA A 119 -42.71 37.66 -11.79
N HIS A 120 -42.38 38.64 -12.64
CA HIS A 120 -42.73 40.06 -12.62
C HIS A 120 -42.25 40.95 -11.47
N GLU A 121 -41.30 41.83 -11.79
CA GLU A 121 -41.42 43.26 -11.48
C GLU A 121 -40.55 44.07 -12.47
N ARG A 122 -41.21 44.76 -13.42
CA ARG A 122 -40.97 46.14 -13.89
C ARG A 122 -41.64 46.40 -15.23
#